data_AF-A0A9Q9DNY2-F1
#
_entry.id   AF-A0A9Q9DNY2-F1
#
_cell.length_a   1.000
_cell.length_b   1.000
_cell.length_c   1.000
_cell.angle_alpha   90.00
_cell.angle_beta   90.00
_cell.angle_gamma   90.00
#
_symmetry.space_group_name_H-M   'P 1'
#
loop_
_entity.id
_entity.type
_entity.pdbx_description
1 polymer ?
#
loop_
_entity_poly.entity_id
_entity_poly.type
_entity_poly.pdbx_seq_one_letter_code
_entity_poly.pdbx_strand_id
1 'polypeptide(L)'
;MISQYQKNATNTEDTVETYPAQQRVYISGFKHTHNLTVGVAYFYRGHYLYAYPQRNPIEPIAFSTKKKGIRILGITNDQAPKYDPEDTQLGYERSVSALEKSCIHEWEIQQAQEEKIRQEKMAGNTYTPHGRSQYLAYSAPGSRVGSRVSLQELALLAPQSDGPSVAHQGRSQEGAV
;
A
#
# COMPACT_ATOMS: atom_id res chain seq x y z
N MET A 1 22.50 26.89 -12.36
CA MET A 1 21.19 26.51 -12.95
C MET A 1 20.43 25.69 -11.92
N ILE A 2 19.74 26.35 -10.99
CA ILE A 2 18.94 25.70 -9.95
C ILE A 2 17.49 25.76 -10.45
N SER A 3 16.96 24.59 -10.76
CA SER A 3 15.66 24.42 -11.42
C SER A 3 14.53 25.00 -10.58
N GLN A 4 13.76 25.87 -11.21
CA GLN A 4 12.52 26.48 -10.74
C GLN A 4 11.41 25.43 -10.60
N TYR A 5 11.48 24.58 -9.58
CA TYR A 5 10.30 23.82 -9.14
C TYR A 5 9.45 24.72 -8.23
N GLN A 6 8.84 25.73 -8.84
CA GLN A 6 7.63 26.31 -8.30
C GLN A 6 6.57 25.22 -8.29
N LYS A 7 6.19 24.83 -7.08
CA LYS A 7 5.06 23.98 -6.74
C LYS A 7 3.84 24.44 -7.53
N ASN A 8 3.44 23.68 -8.54
CA ASN A 8 2.05 23.63 -8.95
C ASN A 8 1.31 22.87 -7.84
N ALA A 9 1.05 23.57 -6.73
CA ALA A 9 -0.03 23.21 -5.83
C ALA A 9 -1.30 23.33 -6.65
N THR A 10 -1.71 22.23 -7.28
CA THR A 10 -3.05 22.13 -7.83
C THR A 10 -3.99 22.46 -6.69
N ASN A 11 -4.72 23.56 -6.84
CA ASN A 11 -5.91 23.88 -6.06
C ASN A 11 -6.92 22.75 -6.33
N THR A 12 -6.69 21.59 -5.75
CA THR A 12 -7.73 20.61 -5.50
C THR A 12 -8.63 21.32 -4.53
N GLU A 13 -9.79 21.79 -5.01
CA GLU A 13 -10.81 22.40 -4.17
C GLU A 13 -10.93 21.54 -2.91
N ASP A 14 -10.47 22.13 -1.81
CA ASP A 14 -10.36 21.52 -0.49
C ASP A 14 -11.77 21.16 -0.06
N THR A 15 -12.23 19.98 -0.48
CA THR A 15 -13.03 19.18 0.43
C THR A 15 -12.12 19.04 1.63
N VAL A 16 -12.38 19.85 2.66
CA VAL A 16 -11.75 19.69 3.96
C VAL A 16 -12.22 18.32 4.41
N GLU A 17 -11.53 17.27 3.93
CA GLU A 17 -11.51 15.98 4.57
C GLU A 17 -10.99 16.34 5.94
N THR A 18 -11.93 16.55 6.86
CA THR A 18 -11.67 16.63 8.28
C THR A 18 -11.04 15.29 8.61
N TYR A 19 -9.72 15.21 8.41
CA TYR A 19 -8.94 14.05 8.75
C TYR A 19 -9.26 13.84 10.22
N PRO A 20 -9.85 12.69 10.59
CA PRO A 20 -10.23 12.44 11.98
C PRO A 20 -9.01 12.76 12.83
N ALA A 21 -9.23 13.54 13.91
CA ALA A 21 -8.20 14.12 14.77
C ALA A 21 -6.91 13.29 14.72
N GLN A 22 -5.89 13.81 14.02
CA GLN A 22 -4.73 13.03 13.59
C GLN A 22 -4.13 12.30 14.80
N GLN A 23 -4.39 10.99 14.88
CA GLN A 23 -3.94 10.19 16.00
C GLN A 23 -2.42 10.30 16.08
N ARG A 24 -1.93 10.71 17.25
CA ARG A 24 -0.50 10.86 17.52
C ARG A 24 0.06 9.55 18.03
N VAL A 25 1.28 9.24 17.61
CA VAL A 25 2.00 8.03 18.01
C VAL A 25 3.46 8.36 18.31
N TYR A 26 4.10 7.57 19.16
CA TYR A 26 5.56 7.54 19.27
C TYR A 26 6.12 6.45 18.36
N ILE A 27 7.36 6.61 17.93
CA ILE A 27 8.08 5.68 17.05
C ILE A 27 9.39 5.29 17.74
N SER A 28 9.69 4.00 17.84
CA SER A 28 10.95 3.54 18.44
C SER A 28 12.16 4.16 17.76
N GLY A 29 13.12 4.69 18.53
CA GLY A 29 14.34 5.31 18.02
C GLY A 29 14.24 6.82 17.74
N PHE A 30 13.05 7.42 17.87
CA PHE A 30 12.84 8.85 17.66
C PHE A 30 12.25 9.55 18.87
N LYS A 31 12.62 10.83 19.04
CA LYS A 31 11.97 11.76 19.96
C LYS A 31 10.71 12.36 19.32
N HIS A 32 9.80 12.78 20.19
CA HIS A 32 8.53 13.46 19.87
C HIS A 32 7.42 12.53 19.33
N THR A 33 6.22 13.10 19.24
CA THR A 33 5.06 12.43 18.67
C THR A 33 4.96 12.70 17.18
N HIS A 34 4.57 11.69 16.42
CA HIS A 34 4.35 11.76 14.99
C HIS A 34 2.87 11.53 14.65
N ASN A 35 2.49 11.91 13.42
CA ASN A 35 1.19 11.55 12.88
C ASN A 35 1.14 10.05 12.59
N LEU A 36 -0.03 9.44 12.75
CA LEU A 36 -0.22 8.00 12.50
C LEU A 36 0.30 7.57 11.12
N THR A 37 0.04 8.33 10.05
CA THR A 37 0.53 8.00 8.70
C THR A 37 2.05 7.85 8.65
N VAL A 38 2.78 8.73 9.34
CA VAL A 38 4.25 8.66 9.45
C VAL A 38 4.65 7.44 10.27
N GLY A 39 3.98 7.21 11.41
CA GLY A 39 4.20 6.01 12.22
C GLY A 39 4.04 4.72 11.42
N VAL A 40 2.95 4.57 10.66
CA VAL A 40 2.71 3.40 9.81
C VAL A 40 3.85 3.19 8.79
N ALA A 41 4.34 4.25 8.18
CA ALA A 41 5.46 4.16 7.25
C ALA A 41 6.74 3.64 7.92
N TYR A 42 7.04 4.10 9.15
CA TYR A 42 8.18 3.59 9.93
C TYR A 42 7.95 2.17 10.47
N PHE A 43 6.70 1.78 10.77
CA PHE A 43 6.37 0.42 11.19
C PHE A 43 6.75 -0.61 10.13
N TYR A 44 6.39 -0.35 8.86
CA TYR A 44 6.80 -1.22 7.75
C TYR A 44 8.31 -1.19 7.45
N ARG A 45 9.07 -0.29 8.09
CA ARG A 45 10.55 -0.27 8.08
C ARG A 45 11.18 -0.97 9.28
N GLY A 46 10.37 -1.62 10.12
CA GLY A 46 10.83 -2.37 11.28
C GLY A 46 10.88 -1.58 12.59
N HIS A 47 10.22 -0.42 12.68
CA HIS A 47 10.10 0.32 13.94
C HIS A 47 8.83 -0.08 14.70
N TYR A 48 8.89 -0.01 16.03
CA TYR A 48 7.71 -0.18 16.89
C TYR A 48 6.95 1.13 17.05
N LEU A 49 5.62 1.04 17.16
CA LEU A 49 4.75 2.18 17.43
C LEU A 49 4.21 2.12 18.85
N TYR A 50 4.04 3.28 19.47
CA TYR A 50 3.44 3.38 20.80
C TYR A 50 2.34 4.44 20.83
N ALA A 51 1.25 4.16 21.54
CA ALA A 51 0.12 5.06 21.68
C ALA A 51 0.50 6.33 22.45
N TYR A 52 0.06 7.49 21.97
CA TYR A 52 0.12 8.72 22.76
C TYR A 52 -1.21 8.93 23.51
N PRO A 53 -1.20 9.31 24.79
CA PRO A 53 -0.04 9.50 25.69
C PRO A 53 0.39 8.23 26.46
N GLN A 54 -0.30 7.10 26.32
CA GLN A 54 -0.16 5.94 27.21
C GLN A 54 1.16 5.16 27.07
N ARG A 55 1.89 5.31 25.96
CA ARG A 55 3.14 4.62 25.62
C ARG A 55 3.01 3.10 25.53
N ASN A 56 1.79 2.60 25.33
CA ASN A 56 1.56 1.17 25.08
C ASN A 56 1.92 0.84 23.63
N PRO A 57 2.62 -0.27 23.36
CA PRO A 57 2.86 -0.74 21.99
C PRO A 57 1.55 -0.92 21.22
N ILE A 58 1.52 -0.51 19.97
CA ILE A 58 0.37 -0.64 19.09
C ILE A 58 0.80 -1.14 17.71
N GLU A 59 -0.08 -1.87 17.05
CA GLU A 59 0.12 -2.32 15.68
C GLU A 59 -0.90 -1.71 14.72
N PRO A 60 -0.44 -1.18 13.58
CA PRO A 60 -1.35 -0.68 12.57
C PRO A 60 -2.01 -1.85 11.86
N ILE A 61 -3.34 -1.88 11.87
CA ILE A 61 -4.12 -2.87 11.11
C ILE A 61 -4.72 -2.18 9.90
N ALA A 62 -4.44 -2.74 8.71
CA ALA A 62 -5.11 -2.30 7.49
C ALA A 62 -6.58 -2.70 7.57
N PHE A 63 -7.48 -1.73 7.63
CA PHE A 63 -8.91 -2.00 7.59
C PHE A 63 -9.43 -1.76 6.17
N SER A 64 -10.04 -2.77 5.57
CA SER A 64 -10.74 -2.63 4.29
C SER A 64 -12.13 -2.04 4.52
N THR A 65 -12.22 -0.81 5.03
CA THR A 65 -13.51 -0.10 5.01
C THR A 65 -13.76 0.42 3.60
N LYS A 66 -15.03 0.40 3.16
CA LYS A 66 -15.46 1.05 1.90
C LYS A 66 -15.02 2.52 1.79
N LYS A 67 -14.75 3.18 2.92
CA LYS A 67 -14.02 4.46 3.00
C LYS A 67 -12.55 4.15 3.33
N LYS A 68 -11.62 4.51 2.44
CA LYS A 68 -10.18 4.29 2.58
C LYS A 68 -9.66 4.91 3.90
N GLY A 69 -9.35 4.10 4.90
CA GLY A 69 -8.82 4.58 6.18
C GLY A 69 -8.10 3.48 6.92
N ILE A 70 -6.89 3.76 7.41
CA ILE A 70 -6.15 2.86 8.30
C ILE A 70 -6.67 3.07 9.71
N ARG A 71 -7.09 2.01 10.41
CA ARG A 71 -7.56 2.08 11.79
C ARG A 71 -6.68 1.22 12.68
N ILE A 72 -6.18 1.77 13.78
CA ILE A 72 -5.39 1.00 14.74
C ILE A 72 -6.34 0.08 15.51
N LEU A 73 -6.07 -1.22 15.48
CA LEU A 73 -6.91 -2.25 16.10
C LEU A 73 -6.04 -3.26 16.86
N GLY A 74 -5.23 -2.81 17.81
CA GLY A 74 -4.57 -3.76 18.70
C GLY A 74 -3.49 -3.15 19.56
N ILE A 75 -3.56 -3.45 20.85
CA ILE A 75 -2.39 -3.50 21.71
C ILE A 75 -1.76 -4.86 21.41
N THR A 76 -0.54 -4.89 20.88
CA THR A 76 0.17 -6.17 20.71
C THR A 76 0.92 -6.51 21.99
N ASN A 77 0.95 -7.80 22.29
CA ASN A 77 1.64 -8.33 23.45
C ASN A 77 3.08 -8.74 23.09
N ASP A 78 4.01 -8.23 23.89
CA ASP A 78 5.26 -8.85 24.36
C ASP A 78 6.59 -8.69 23.62
N GLN A 79 6.69 -8.12 22.41
CA GLN A 79 8.00 -7.99 21.73
C GLN A 79 8.60 -6.57 21.68
N ALA A 80 7.80 -5.53 21.89
CA ALA A 80 8.29 -4.16 21.81
C ALA A 80 9.04 -3.75 23.09
N PRO A 81 10.27 -3.18 22.99
CA PRO A 81 10.97 -2.62 24.14
C PRO A 81 10.15 -1.50 24.81
N LYS A 82 10.35 -1.29 26.11
CA LYS A 82 9.73 -0.18 26.83
C LYS A 82 10.22 1.15 26.22
N TYR A 83 9.29 1.98 25.79
CA TYR A 83 9.62 3.29 25.23
C TYR A 83 9.76 4.35 26.32
N ASP A 84 10.89 5.06 26.30
CA ASP A 84 11.16 6.22 27.16
C ASP A 84 11.41 7.48 26.30
N PRO A 85 10.48 8.47 26.28
CA PRO A 85 10.67 9.69 25.50
C PRO A 85 11.78 10.61 26.02
N GLU A 86 12.19 10.45 27.28
CA GLU A 86 13.25 11.27 27.90
C GLU A 86 14.65 10.70 27.65
N ASP A 87 14.76 9.56 26.97
CA ASP A 87 16.04 8.95 26.64
C ASP A 87 16.89 9.89 25.76
N THR A 88 18.11 10.17 26.20
CA THR A 88 19.06 11.04 25.51
C THR A 88 19.63 10.40 24.25
N GLN A 89 19.56 9.07 24.13
CA GLN A 89 20.01 8.34 22.94
C GLN A 89 19.05 8.47 21.76
N LEU A 90 17.80 8.90 21.99
CA LEU A 90 16.82 9.08 20.92
C LEU A 90 17.15 10.34 20.10
N GLY A 91 17.24 10.17 18.78
CA GLY A 91 17.43 11.26 17.82
C GLY A 91 16.11 11.93 17.42
N TYR A 92 16.19 13.08 16.76
CA TYR A 92 15.03 13.71 16.13
C TYR A 92 14.79 13.09 14.75
N GLU A 93 13.53 12.83 14.38
CA GLU A 93 13.22 12.28 13.06
C GLU A 93 13.75 13.16 11.92
N ARG A 94 13.66 14.49 12.08
CA ARG A 94 14.18 15.49 11.12
C ARG A 94 15.69 15.42 10.88
N SER A 95 16.49 14.88 11.79
CA SER A 95 17.93 14.74 11.54
C SER A 95 18.23 13.57 10.59
N VAL A 96 17.38 12.54 10.61
CA VAL A 96 17.49 11.39 9.71
C VAL A 96 16.79 11.68 8.38
N SER A 97 15.60 12.28 8.43
CA SER A 97 14.71 12.53 7.28
C SER A 97 14.56 11.29 6.39
N ALA A 98 14.50 10.09 6.99
CA ALA A 98 14.49 8.83 6.24
C ALA A 98 13.27 8.70 5.35
N LEU A 99 12.12 9.20 5.80
CA LEU A 99 10.89 9.18 5.02
C LEU A 99 10.97 10.15 3.84
N GLU A 100 11.40 11.39 4.08
CA GLU A 100 11.56 12.42 3.05
C GLU A 100 12.56 12.00 1.96
N LYS A 101 13.75 11.51 2.35
CA LYS A 101 14.76 10.99 1.42
C LYS A 101 14.21 9.85 0.57
N SER A 102 13.42 8.96 1.16
CA SER A 102 12.80 7.86 0.42
C SER A 102 11.73 8.33 -0.56
N CYS A 103 10.94 9.34 -0.21
CA CYS A 103 9.97 9.92 -1.14
C CYS A 103 10.67 10.55 -2.35
N ILE A 104 11.75 11.30 -2.12
CA ILE A 104 12.57 11.89 -3.18
C ILE A 104 13.14 10.79 -4.08
N HIS A 105 13.72 9.75 -3.48
CA HIS A 105 14.32 8.65 -4.23
C HIS A 105 13.32 7.88 -5.11
N GLU A 106 12.17 7.50 -4.54
CA GLU A 106 11.10 6.83 -5.31
C GLU A 106 10.59 7.71 -6.45
N TRP A 107 10.47 9.01 -6.21
CA TRP A 107 10.07 9.97 -7.23
C TRP A 107 11.10 10.06 -8.38
N GLU A 108 12.40 10.12 -8.06
CA GLU A 108 13.48 10.10 -9.05
C GLU A 108 13.47 8.81 -9.88
N ILE A 109 13.26 7.66 -9.25
CA ILE A 109 13.14 6.36 -9.94
C ILE A 109 11.95 6.37 -10.90
N GLN A 110 10.79 6.86 -10.47
CA GLN A 110 9.60 6.94 -11.32
C GLN A 110 9.83 7.84 -12.54
N GLN A 111 10.44 9.02 -12.35
CA GLN A 111 10.78 9.93 -13.44
C GLN A 111 11.76 9.29 -14.44
N ALA A 112 12.79 8.60 -13.96
CA ALA A 112 13.75 7.92 -14.81
C ALA A 112 13.12 6.76 -15.60
N GLN A 113 12.21 5.99 -14.97
CA GLN A 113 11.47 4.92 -15.66
C GLN A 113 10.52 5.49 -16.72
N GLU A 114 9.80 6.56 -16.41
CA GLU A 114 8.91 7.22 -17.36
C GLU A 114 9.69 7.78 -18.56
N GLU A 115 10.83 8.42 -18.31
CA GLU A 115 11.69 8.92 -19.39
C GLU A 115 12.23 7.79 -20.26
N LYS A 116 12.68 6.67 -19.66
CA LYS A 116 13.12 5.50 -20.40
C LYS A 116 12.01 4.94 -21.29
N ILE A 117 10.81 4.76 -20.75
CA ILE A 117 9.63 4.30 -21.51
C ILE A 117 9.30 5.29 -22.63
N ARG A 118 9.41 6.59 -22.37
CA ARG A 118 9.20 7.65 -23.38
C ARG A 118 10.23 7.58 -24.50
N GLN A 119 11.51 7.38 -24.17
CA GLN A 119 12.58 7.22 -25.16
C GLN A 119 12.41 5.94 -26.00
N GLU A 120 12.06 4.81 -25.38
CA GLU A 120 11.76 3.56 -26.09
C GLU A 120 10.58 3.73 -27.06
N LYS A 121 9.51 4.43 -26.63
CA LYS A 121 8.38 4.76 -27.50
C LYS A 121 8.77 5.67 -28.66
N MET A 122 9.65 6.64 -28.45
CA MET A 122 10.13 7.54 -29.52
C MET A 122 11.08 6.81 -30.49
N ALA A 123 11.98 5.97 -29.99
CA ALA A 123 12.92 5.19 -30.80
C ALA A 123 12.21 4.08 -31.60
N GLY A 124 11.22 3.42 -30.98
CA GLY A 124 10.36 2.40 -31.60
C GLY A 124 9.40 2.96 -32.66
N ASN A 125 9.28 4.28 -32.79
CA ASN A 125 8.53 4.93 -33.87
C ASN A 125 9.30 5.02 -35.20
N THR A 126 10.52 4.45 -35.28
CA THR A 126 11.10 4.04 -36.56
C THR A 126 10.38 2.78 -37.06
N TYR A 127 9.07 2.88 -37.21
CA TYR A 127 8.28 1.96 -38.02
C TYR A 127 8.70 2.19 -39.47
N THR A 128 9.83 1.61 -39.88
CA THR A 128 9.99 1.26 -41.28
C THR A 128 8.98 0.15 -41.53
N PRO A 129 7.96 0.36 -42.39
CA PRO A 129 7.08 -0.73 -42.81
C PRO A 129 7.86 -1.69 -43.70
N HIS A 130 8.85 -2.39 -43.15
CA HIS A 130 9.50 -3.50 -43.82
C HIS A 130 8.53 -4.68 -43.81
N GLY A 131 7.72 -4.78 -44.86
CA GLY A 131 7.07 -6.04 -45.22
C GLY A 131 5.55 -6.13 -45.09
N ARG A 132 4.81 -5.01 -44.98
CA ARG A 132 3.33 -5.08 -45.11
C ARG A 132 2.81 -5.11 -46.56
N SER A 133 3.70 -5.06 -47.56
CA SER A 133 3.33 -5.26 -48.97
C SER A 133 2.97 -6.71 -49.34
N GLN A 134 3.06 -7.67 -48.41
CA GLN A 134 2.75 -9.09 -48.70
C GLN A 134 1.38 -9.60 -48.22
N TYR A 135 0.51 -8.77 -47.61
CA TYR A 135 -0.80 -9.24 -47.12
C TYR A 135 -2.01 -8.52 -47.72
N LEU A 136 -1.93 -8.05 -48.97
CA LEU A 136 -3.10 -7.52 -49.71
C LEU A 136 -3.82 -8.55 -50.59
N ALA A 137 -3.43 -9.84 -50.60
CA ALA A 137 -4.00 -10.81 -51.55
C ALA A 137 -4.97 -11.86 -50.95
N TYR A 138 -5.05 -12.05 -49.64
CA TYR A 138 -5.88 -13.12 -49.05
C TYR A 138 -6.59 -12.68 -47.77
N SER A 139 -7.79 -12.12 -47.91
CA SER A 139 -8.97 -12.45 -47.08
C SER A 139 -10.16 -11.63 -47.54
N ALA A 140 -10.95 -12.27 -48.40
CA ALA A 140 -12.22 -11.80 -48.90
C ALA A 140 -13.24 -11.57 -47.75
N PRO A 141 -14.15 -10.59 -47.90
CA PRO A 141 -15.25 -10.37 -46.96
C PRO A 141 -16.23 -11.56 -47.02
N GLY A 142 -16.36 -12.34 -45.94
CA GLY A 142 -17.31 -13.46 -45.96
C GLY A 142 -17.47 -14.33 -44.71
N SER A 143 -16.68 -14.20 -43.65
CA SER A 143 -16.85 -15.09 -42.48
C SER A 143 -17.52 -14.38 -41.31
N ARG A 144 -18.86 -14.28 -41.40
CA ARG A 144 -19.72 -14.06 -40.22
C ARG A 144 -20.04 -15.43 -39.61
N VAL A 145 -19.19 -15.92 -38.72
CA VAL A 145 -19.60 -16.94 -37.75
C VAL A 145 -19.67 -16.25 -36.39
N GLY A 146 -20.89 -15.84 -36.02
CA GLY A 146 -21.17 -15.31 -34.70
C GLY A 146 -21.07 -16.43 -33.68
N SER A 147 -19.95 -16.50 -32.96
CA SER A 147 -19.85 -17.31 -31.75
C SER A 147 -20.43 -16.50 -30.59
N ARG A 148 -21.74 -16.63 -30.37
CA ARG A 148 -22.38 -16.23 -29.12
C ARG A 148 -22.13 -17.35 -28.11
N VAL A 149 -20.99 -17.32 -27.43
CA VAL A 149 -20.86 -18.04 -26.16
C VAL A 149 -21.42 -17.11 -25.10
N SER A 150 -22.62 -17.43 -24.60
CA SER A 150 -23.23 -16.72 -23.48
C SER A 150 -22.47 -17.07 -22.20
N LEU A 151 -22.16 -16.05 -21.39
CA LEU A 151 -21.49 -16.17 -20.09
C LEU A 151 -22.31 -16.90 -19.00
N GLN A 152 -23.40 -17.59 -19.36
CA GLN A 152 -24.23 -18.33 -18.40
C GLN A 152 -23.76 -19.79 -18.18
N GLU A 153 -22.87 -20.32 -19.01
CA GLU A 153 -22.48 -21.74 -18.97
C GLU A 153 -21.18 -22.03 -18.18
N LEU A 154 -20.48 -21.00 -17.71
CA LEU A 154 -19.24 -21.15 -16.92
C LEU A 154 -19.43 -21.20 -15.39
N ALA A 155 -20.68 -21.16 -14.91
CA ALA A 155 -21.01 -21.15 -13.48
C ALA A 155 -21.34 -22.53 -12.87
N LEU A 156 -21.31 -23.63 -13.65
CA LEU A 156 -21.71 -24.97 -13.19
C LEU A 156 -20.56 -25.92 -12.82
N LEU A 157 -19.30 -25.45 -12.82
CA LEU A 157 -18.12 -26.30 -12.53
C LEU A 157 -17.37 -25.89 -11.25
N ALA A 158 -18.06 -25.34 -10.24
CA ALA A 158 -17.48 -25.20 -8.92
C ALA A 158 -17.57 -26.55 -8.17
N PRO A 159 -16.45 -27.19 -7.78
CA PRO A 159 -16.48 -28.37 -6.94
C PRO A 159 -17.03 -28.01 -5.55
N GLN A 160 -18.08 -28.73 -5.13
CA GLN A 160 -18.58 -28.66 -3.76
C GLN A 160 -17.47 -29.18 -2.83
N SER A 161 -16.90 -28.27 -2.05
CA SER A 161 -15.97 -28.63 -0.98
C SER A 161 -16.81 -28.99 0.25
N ASP A 162 -16.95 -30.30 0.48
CA ASP A 162 -17.43 -30.85 1.74
C ASP A 162 -16.51 -30.39 2.87
N GLY A 163 -17.00 -29.45 3.67
CA GLY A 163 -16.33 -29.01 4.88
C GLY A 163 -16.43 -30.09 5.97
N PRO A 164 -15.33 -30.46 6.65
CA PRO A 164 -15.43 -31.30 7.84
C PRO A 164 -16.05 -30.51 8.99
N SER A 165 -17.24 -30.95 9.39
CA SER A 165 -17.90 -30.61 10.65
C SER A 165 -17.10 -31.19 11.80
N VAL A 166 -16.23 -30.39 12.42
CA VAL A 166 -15.57 -30.77 13.68
C VAL A 166 -16.43 -30.26 14.83
N ALA A 167 -17.38 -31.09 15.23
CA ALA A 167 -17.96 -31.05 16.55
C ALA A 167 -16.87 -31.42 17.56
N HIS A 168 -16.37 -30.45 18.33
CA HIS A 168 -15.61 -30.74 19.53
C HIS A 168 -16.44 -30.46 20.78
N GLN A 169 -16.96 -31.59 21.25
CA GLN A 169 -17.74 -31.82 22.44
C GLN A 169 -16.77 -32.18 23.57
N GLY A 170 -16.84 -31.45 24.68
CA GLY A 170 -16.60 -31.98 26.03
C GLY A 170 -15.15 -32.07 26.55
N ARG A 171 -14.90 -31.35 27.66
CA ARG A 171 -14.22 -31.85 28.88
C ARG A 171 -14.44 -30.80 29.99
N SER A 172 -15.37 -31.00 30.93
CA SER A 172 -15.20 -31.71 32.22
C SER A 172 -13.86 -31.37 32.89
N GLN A 173 -13.84 -30.48 33.89
CA GLN A 173 -13.99 -30.72 35.34
C GLN A 173 -12.63 -30.90 36.05
N GLU A 174 -12.64 -30.60 37.36
CA GLU A 174 -11.62 -30.83 38.39
C GLU A 174 -10.51 -29.76 38.41
N GLY A 175 -10.31 -28.92 39.45
CA GLY A 175 -10.54 -29.08 40.88
C GLY A 175 -9.19 -29.27 41.58
N ALA A 176 -8.71 -28.28 42.33
CA ALA A 176 -7.71 -28.47 43.40
C ALA A 176 -7.55 -27.20 44.25
N VAL A 177 -8.05 -27.32 45.49
CA VAL A 177 -7.61 -26.78 46.80
C VAL A 177 -7.07 -25.34 46.89
#